data_AF-A0A183EEI2-F1
#
_entry.id   AF-A0A183EEI2-F1
#
_cell.length_a   1.000
_cell.length_b   1.000
_cell.length_c   1.000
_cell.angle_alpha   90.00
_cell.angle_beta   90.00
_cell.angle_gamma   90.00
#
_symmetry.space_group_name_H-M   'P 1'
#
loop_
_entity.id
_entity.type
_entity.pdbx_description
1 polymer ?
#
loop_
_entity_poly.entity_id
_entity_poly.type
_entity_poly.pdbx_seq_one_letter_code
_entity_poly.pdbx_strand_id
1 'polypeptide(L)'
;MTWEKLLLAARAIAAIDNPADVCVVSARPYAQRALLKFAAHTGATPIFGRFTPGCLTNQIQKQFKEPRLLIVSDPRVDHQAVTEASYVGVPVISFCNTDSPLKFVDIAIPCNNKGAQAIGLMWWLLAREVLLIKGKMTRQTGFVLDDKEIMPDLYFYRDPEEQEKEELAEPREVKEPWPGVAVPEVPRVEEVVRSVGMV
;
A
#
# COMPACT_ATOMS: atom_id res chain seq x y z
N MET A 1 -1.87 2.36 -24.02
CA MET A 1 -2.38 1.14 -23.34
C MET A 1 -2.37 1.21 -21.81
N THR A 2 -1.21 1.26 -21.13
CA THR A 2 -1.18 1.22 -19.64
C THR A 2 -1.99 2.35 -19.00
N TRP A 3 -1.78 3.59 -19.43
CA TRP A 3 -2.50 4.76 -18.93
C TRP A 3 -4.02 4.68 -19.16
N GLU A 4 -4.45 4.27 -20.35
CA GLU A 4 -5.87 4.15 -20.69
C GLU A 4 -6.58 3.07 -19.86
N LYS A 5 -5.90 1.93 -19.64
CA LYS A 5 -6.41 0.85 -18.78
C LYS A 5 -6.46 1.28 -17.32
N LEU A 6 -5.48 2.08 -16.86
CA LEU A 6 -5.50 2.65 -15.52
C LEU A 6 -6.67 3.62 -15.35
N LEU A 7 -6.93 4.50 -16.32
CA LEU A 7 -8.10 5.39 -16.29
C LEU A 7 -9.43 4.62 -16.29
N LEU A 8 -9.52 3.54 -17.07
CA LEU A 8 -10.69 2.67 -17.08
C LEU A 8 -10.91 2.01 -15.70
N ALA A 9 -9.85 1.47 -15.10
CA ALA A 9 -9.90 0.90 -13.76
C ALA A 9 -10.29 1.94 -12.70
N ALA A 10 -9.71 3.14 -12.77
CA ALA A 10 -10.03 4.22 -11.85
C ALA A 10 -11.51 4.63 -11.92
N ARG A 11 -12.11 4.67 -13.12
CA ARG A 11 -13.55 4.90 -13.29
C ARG A 11 -14.41 3.79 -12.68
N ALA A 12 -14.03 2.53 -12.88
CA ALA A 12 -14.74 1.39 -12.29
C ALA A 12 -14.70 1.42 -10.75
N ILE A 13 -13.56 1.80 -10.16
CA ILE A 13 -13.40 1.92 -8.71
C ILE A 13 -14.16 3.13 -8.17
N ALA A 14 -14.16 4.24 -8.89
CA ALA A 14 -14.87 5.44 -8.49
C ALA A 14 -16.40 5.28 -8.53
N ALA A 15 -16.91 4.38 -9.37
CA ALA A 15 -18.34 4.05 -9.45
C ALA A 15 -18.90 3.31 -8.22
N ILE A 16 -18.03 2.89 -7.29
CA ILE A 16 -18.46 2.21 -6.06
C ILE A 16 -18.74 3.25 -4.97
N ASP A 17 -19.98 3.24 -4.48
CA ASP A 17 -20.48 4.18 -3.47
C ASP A 17 -19.68 4.08 -2.17
N ASN A 18 -19.62 2.87 -1.60
CA ASN A 18 -18.86 2.60 -0.38
C ASN A 18 -17.43 2.14 -0.71
N PRO A 19 -16.39 2.96 -0.43
CA PRO A 19 -15.01 2.58 -0.75
C PRO A 19 -14.53 1.33 0.00
N ALA A 20 -15.11 1.00 1.16
CA ALA A 20 -14.73 -0.18 1.94
C ALA A 20 -15.06 -1.50 1.23
N ASP A 21 -16.04 -1.49 0.32
CA ASP A 21 -16.44 -2.65 -0.48
C ASP A 21 -15.44 -2.96 -1.60
N VAL A 22 -14.42 -2.11 -1.78
CA VAL A 22 -13.27 -2.40 -2.65
C VAL A 22 -12.22 -3.11 -1.82
N CYS A 23 -11.90 -4.35 -2.20
CA CYS A 23 -10.82 -5.08 -1.55
C CYS A 23 -9.57 -5.11 -2.42
N VAL A 24 -8.43 -4.92 -1.78
CA VAL A 24 -7.12 -4.88 -2.45
C VAL A 24 -6.24 -5.98 -1.89
N VAL A 25 -5.67 -6.81 -2.77
CA VAL A 25 -4.95 -8.02 -2.39
C VAL A 25 -3.53 -8.04 -2.99
N SER A 26 -2.57 -8.33 -2.12
CA SER A 26 -1.22 -8.67 -2.53
C SER A 26 -0.52 -9.57 -1.51
N ALA A 27 -0.05 -10.72 -1.98
CA ALA A 27 0.90 -11.54 -1.24
C ALA A 27 2.37 -11.12 -1.45
N ARG A 28 2.69 -10.33 -2.48
CA ARG A 28 4.06 -9.87 -2.72
C ARG A 28 4.50 -8.85 -1.67
N PRO A 29 5.69 -9.01 -1.05
CA PRO A 29 6.19 -8.08 -0.03
C PRO A 29 6.37 -6.66 -0.57
N TYR A 30 6.86 -6.54 -1.81
CA TYR A 30 7.11 -5.24 -2.47
C TYR A 30 5.86 -4.36 -2.63
N ALA A 31 4.67 -4.95 -2.66
CA ALA A 31 3.43 -4.20 -2.83
C ALA A 31 2.68 -3.97 -1.51
N GLN A 32 3.10 -4.57 -0.39
CA GLN A 32 2.39 -4.46 0.89
C GLN A 32 2.29 -3.00 1.36
N ARG A 33 3.40 -2.27 1.29
CA ARG A 33 3.44 -0.85 1.65
C ARG A 33 2.57 -0.01 0.71
N ALA A 34 2.66 -0.25 -0.59
CA ALA A 34 1.83 0.43 -1.59
C ALA A 34 0.33 0.21 -1.33
N LEU A 35 -0.07 -1.03 -1.00
CA LEU A 35 -1.45 -1.38 -0.65
C LEU A 35 -1.94 -0.68 0.61
N LEU A 36 -1.12 -0.64 1.66
CA LEU A 36 -1.47 0.02 2.91
C LEU A 36 -1.74 1.50 2.70
N LYS A 37 -0.88 2.18 1.92
CA LYS A 37 -1.06 3.59 1.58
C LYS A 37 -2.27 3.78 0.67
N PHE A 38 -2.43 2.95 -0.36
CA PHE A 38 -3.59 2.98 -1.24
C PHE A 38 -4.91 2.88 -0.47
N ALA A 39 -5.00 1.91 0.45
CA ALA A 39 -6.16 1.71 1.32
C ALA A 39 -6.43 2.93 2.20
N ALA A 40 -5.40 3.52 2.80
CA ALA A 40 -5.55 4.72 3.63
C ALA A 40 -6.09 5.93 2.84
N HIS A 41 -5.64 6.12 1.60
CA HIS A 41 -6.07 7.26 0.78
C HIS A 41 -7.44 7.07 0.13
N THR A 42 -7.77 5.86 -0.30
CA THR A 42 -9.01 5.57 -1.02
C THR A 42 -10.15 5.09 -0.12
N GLY A 43 -9.84 4.59 1.08
CA GLY A 43 -10.78 3.94 1.99
C GLY A 43 -11.03 2.47 1.68
N ALA A 44 -10.25 1.87 0.77
CA ALA A 44 -10.37 0.46 0.39
C ALA A 44 -9.88 -0.49 1.51
N THR A 45 -10.34 -1.73 1.50
CA THR A 45 -9.95 -2.74 2.50
C THR A 45 -8.75 -3.57 2.03
N PRO A 46 -7.56 -3.43 2.64
CA PRO A 46 -6.39 -4.19 2.21
C PRO A 46 -6.41 -5.61 2.80
N ILE A 47 -5.88 -6.57 2.04
CA ILE A 47 -5.44 -7.88 2.49
C ILE A 47 -3.97 -8.01 2.09
N PHE A 48 -3.11 -8.04 3.10
CA PHE A 48 -1.67 -8.12 2.93
C PHE A 48 -1.15 -9.52 3.25
N GLY A 49 -0.13 -9.94 2.51
CA GLY A 49 0.52 -11.24 2.73
C GLY A 49 -0.30 -12.40 2.16
N ARG A 50 -0.08 -13.59 2.71
CA ARG A 50 -0.70 -14.80 2.19
C ARG A 50 -2.22 -14.70 2.27
N PHE A 51 -2.88 -14.78 1.12
CA PHE A 51 -4.34 -14.84 1.07
C PHE A 51 -4.83 -16.12 1.74
N THR A 52 -5.65 -15.98 2.78
CA THR A 52 -6.25 -17.11 3.49
C THR A 52 -7.37 -17.67 2.63
N PRO A 53 -7.32 -18.95 2.20
CA PRO A 53 -8.39 -19.54 1.42
C PRO A 53 -9.71 -19.50 2.19
N GLY A 54 -10.80 -19.10 1.53
CA GLY A 54 -12.13 -18.95 2.12
C GLY A 54 -12.44 -17.54 2.61
N CYS A 55 -11.56 -16.56 2.45
CA CYS A 55 -11.85 -15.17 2.83
C CYS A 55 -13.06 -14.58 2.09
N LEU A 56 -13.34 -15.02 0.86
CA LEU A 56 -14.49 -14.52 0.08
C LEU A 56 -15.69 -15.47 0.10
N THR A 57 -15.46 -16.77 0.34
CA THR A 57 -16.52 -17.79 0.22
C THR A 57 -17.03 -18.32 1.55
N ASN A 58 -16.23 -18.26 2.62
CA ASN A 58 -16.55 -18.88 3.91
C ASN A 58 -16.92 -17.84 4.97
N GLN A 59 -18.22 -17.71 5.23
CA GLN A 59 -18.79 -16.79 6.23
C GLN A 59 -18.36 -17.08 7.68
N ILE A 60 -17.88 -18.28 7.99
CA ILE A 60 -17.45 -18.65 9.35
C ILE A 60 -16.07 -18.05 9.69
N GLN A 61 -15.28 -17.67 8.68
CA GLN A 61 -13.95 -17.12 8.91
C GLN A 61 -14.00 -15.73 9.54
N LYS A 62 -13.10 -15.47 10.49
CA LYS A 62 -12.99 -14.15 11.14
C LYS A 62 -12.58 -13.02 10.18
N GLN A 63 -11.93 -13.36 9.06
CA GLN A 63 -11.48 -12.41 8.04
C GLN A 63 -12.36 -12.44 6.78
N PHE A 64 -13.61 -12.90 6.92
CA PHE A 64 -14.58 -12.89 5.84
C PHE A 64 -14.83 -11.47 5.33
N LYS A 65 -14.79 -11.28 4.01
CA LYS A 65 -15.05 -10.01 3.35
C LYS A 65 -15.90 -10.26 2.11
N GLU A 66 -16.87 -9.38 1.88
CA GLU A 66 -17.74 -9.40 0.70
C GLU A 66 -17.48 -8.15 -0.17
N PRO A 67 -16.34 -8.10 -0.89
CA PRO A 67 -16.07 -6.98 -1.76
C PRO A 67 -16.96 -7.00 -2.99
N ARG A 68 -17.35 -5.81 -3.44
CA ARG A 68 -18.00 -5.60 -4.75
C ARG A 68 -17.00 -5.49 -5.88
N LEU A 69 -15.74 -5.22 -5.57
CA LEU A 69 -14.65 -5.17 -6.56
C LEU A 69 -13.35 -5.62 -5.90
N LEU A 70 -12.61 -6.46 -6.60
CA LEU A 70 -11.31 -6.96 -6.16
C LEU A 70 -10.20 -6.37 -7.03
N ILE A 71 -9.17 -5.80 -6.40
CA ILE A 71 -7.96 -5.36 -7.09
C ILE A 71 -6.79 -6.22 -6.64
N VAL A 72 -6.10 -6.83 -7.60
CA VAL A 72 -5.03 -7.80 -7.36
C VAL A 72 -3.70 -7.29 -7.90
N SER A 73 -2.63 -7.44 -7.12
CA SER A 73 -1.29 -6.99 -7.51
C SER A 73 -0.63 -7.86 -8.57
N ASP A 74 -0.81 -9.18 -8.50
CA ASP A 74 -0.29 -10.12 -9.48
C ASP A 74 -1.18 -11.37 -9.52
N PRO A 75 -1.86 -11.64 -10.66
CA PRO A 75 -2.77 -12.78 -10.75
C PRO A 75 -2.04 -14.13 -10.64
N ARG A 76 -0.71 -14.19 -10.80
CA ARG A 76 0.07 -15.42 -10.63
C ARG A 76 0.23 -15.80 -9.16
N VAL A 77 0.64 -14.84 -8.32
CA VAL A 77 0.87 -15.09 -6.90
C VAL A 77 -0.47 -15.15 -6.15
N ASP A 78 -1.38 -14.22 -6.47
CA ASP A 78 -2.67 -14.06 -5.81
C ASP A 78 -3.79 -14.87 -6.50
N HIS A 79 -3.44 -15.95 -7.21
CA HIS A 79 -4.39 -16.78 -7.96
C HIS A 79 -5.53 -17.33 -7.10
N GLN A 80 -5.30 -17.53 -5.80
CA GLN A 80 -6.33 -17.95 -4.85
C GLN A 80 -7.46 -16.91 -4.76
N ALA A 81 -7.12 -15.63 -4.66
CA ALA A 81 -8.10 -14.54 -4.59
C ALA A 81 -8.89 -14.40 -5.89
N VAL A 82 -8.21 -14.56 -7.04
CA VAL A 82 -8.85 -14.54 -8.37
C VAL A 82 -9.82 -15.71 -8.55
N THR A 83 -9.42 -16.91 -8.09
CA THR A 83 -10.28 -18.11 -8.15
C THR A 83 -11.49 -17.97 -7.25
N GLU A 84 -11.32 -17.46 -6.03
CA GLU A 84 -12.44 -17.24 -5.12
C GLU A 84 -13.39 -16.13 -5.58
N ALA A 85 -12.86 -15.07 -6.19
CA ALA A 85 -13.69 -14.03 -6.80
C ALA A 85 -14.64 -14.61 -7.87
N SER A 86 -14.19 -15.62 -8.62
CA SER A 86 -15.01 -16.29 -9.63
C SER A 86 -16.18 -17.08 -9.04
N TYR A 87 -16.06 -17.60 -7.82
CA TYR A 87 -17.16 -18.31 -7.14
C TYR A 87 -18.26 -17.38 -6.67
N VAL A 88 -17.90 -16.15 -6.27
CA VAL A 88 -18.85 -15.15 -5.73
C VAL A 88 -19.36 -14.20 -6.82
N GLY A 89 -18.71 -14.17 -7.98
CA GLY A 89 -19.09 -13.29 -9.10
C GLY A 89 -18.60 -11.85 -8.92
N VAL A 90 -17.47 -11.65 -8.23
CA VAL A 90 -16.88 -10.33 -7.99
C VAL A 90 -15.96 -9.95 -9.15
N PRO A 91 -16.10 -8.75 -9.74
CA PRO A 91 -15.21 -8.29 -10.80
C PRO A 91 -13.78 -8.08 -10.32
N VAL A 92 -12.80 -8.47 -11.13
CA VAL A 92 -11.37 -8.47 -10.79
C VAL A 92 -10.58 -7.54 -11.72
N ILE A 93 -9.89 -6.58 -11.10
CA ILE A 93 -8.88 -5.74 -11.73
C ILE A 93 -7.51 -6.23 -11.31
N SER A 94 -6.56 -6.37 -12.24
CA SER A 94 -5.21 -6.79 -11.86
C SER A 94 -4.09 -6.11 -12.64
N PHE A 95 -2.93 -5.96 -12.00
CA PHE A 95 -1.69 -5.60 -12.67
C PHE A 95 -1.06 -6.86 -13.29
N CYS A 96 -0.84 -6.79 -14.61
CA CYS A 96 -0.42 -7.93 -15.40
C CYS A 96 0.91 -7.63 -16.10
N ASN A 97 1.83 -8.59 -16.02
CA ASN A 97 3.04 -8.60 -16.82
C ASN A 97 2.87 -9.53 -18.03
N THR A 98 3.88 -9.65 -18.88
CA THR A 98 3.84 -10.49 -20.09
C THR A 98 3.66 -11.99 -19.78
N ASP A 99 4.10 -12.45 -18.61
CA ASP A 99 4.00 -13.83 -18.13
C ASP A 99 2.82 -14.08 -17.18
N SER A 100 1.96 -13.08 -16.93
CA SER A 100 0.83 -13.20 -16.00
C SER A 100 -0.39 -13.89 -16.65
N PRO A 101 -1.05 -14.86 -15.97
CA PRO A 101 -2.28 -15.45 -16.47
C PRO A 101 -3.45 -14.46 -16.40
N LEU A 102 -4.26 -14.38 -17.45
CA LEU A 102 -5.42 -13.47 -17.56
C LEU A 102 -6.77 -14.18 -17.31
N LYS A 103 -6.76 -15.36 -16.69
CA LYS A 103 -7.99 -16.11 -16.41
C LYS A 103 -8.77 -15.40 -15.30
N PHE A 104 -10.06 -15.16 -15.54
CA PHE A 104 -10.97 -14.51 -14.58
C PHE A 104 -10.55 -13.09 -14.18
N VAL A 105 -9.82 -12.38 -15.05
CA VAL A 105 -9.48 -10.97 -14.89
C VAL A 105 -10.28 -10.16 -15.90
N ASP A 106 -11.07 -9.19 -15.43
CA ASP A 106 -11.91 -8.35 -16.29
C ASP A 106 -11.11 -7.17 -16.85
N ILE A 107 -10.34 -6.50 -15.99
CA ILE A 107 -9.49 -5.37 -16.37
C ILE A 107 -8.04 -5.69 -16.06
N ALA A 108 -7.28 -6.01 -17.11
CA ALA A 108 -5.84 -6.17 -17.05
C ALA A 108 -5.14 -4.81 -17.30
N ILE A 109 -4.35 -4.36 -16.32
CA ILE A 109 -3.49 -3.19 -16.44
C ILE A 109 -2.07 -3.69 -16.73
N PRO A 110 -1.53 -3.46 -17.94
CA PRO A 110 -0.19 -3.90 -18.28
C PRO A 110 0.86 -3.11 -17.49
N CYS A 111 1.61 -3.80 -16.62
CA CYS A 111 2.65 -3.23 -15.77
C CYS A 111 3.76 -4.25 -15.47
N ASN A 112 4.97 -3.75 -15.22
CA ASN A 112 6.00 -4.53 -14.55
C ASN A 112 5.65 -4.73 -13.06
N ASN A 113 5.27 -5.95 -12.70
CA ASN A 113 4.92 -6.35 -11.33
C ASN A 113 6.10 -6.94 -10.52
N LYS A 114 7.32 -6.95 -11.08
CA LYS A 114 8.53 -7.47 -10.41
C LYS A 114 9.35 -6.36 -9.75
N GLY A 115 9.36 -5.17 -10.32
CA GLY A 115 10.07 -4.02 -9.76
C GLY A 115 9.32 -3.37 -8.60
N ALA A 116 9.98 -3.17 -7.45
CA ALA A 116 9.40 -2.53 -6.28
C ALA A 116 8.90 -1.10 -6.57
N GLN A 117 9.70 -0.32 -7.31
CA GLN A 117 9.34 1.04 -7.71
C GLN A 117 8.18 1.07 -8.71
N ALA A 118 8.18 0.16 -9.69
CA ALA A 118 7.14 0.11 -10.71
C ALA A 118 5.75 -0.17 -10.11
N ILE A 119 5.66 -1.13 -9.18
CA ILE A 119 4.41 -1.46 -8.48
C ILE A 119 3.94 -0.29 -7.63
N GLY A 120 4.83 0.34 -6.85
CA GLY A 120 4.45 1.46 -5.98
C GLY A 120 3.94 2.66 -6.80
N LEU A 121 4.59 2.95 -7.92
CA LEU A 121 4.18 4.02 -8.83
C LEU A 121 2.80 3.74 -9.43
N MET A 122 2.50 2.50 -9.81
CA MET A 122 1.18 2.17 -10.36
C MET A 122 0.06 2.27 -9.34
N TRP A 123 0.29 1.82 -8.10
CA TRP A 123 -0.68 2.00 -7.01
C TRP A 123 -0.91 3.48 -6.70
N TRP A 124 0.16 4.28 -6.69
CA TRP A 124 0.06 5.73 -6.51
C TRP A 124 -0.73 6.40 -7.63
N LEU A 125 -0.43 6.08 -8.90
CA LEU A 125 -1.16 6.62 -10.06
C LEU A 125 -2.64 6.22 -10.02
N LEU A 126 -2.94 4.97 -9.64
CA LEU A 126 -4.30 4.48 -9.53
C LEU A 126 -5.06 5.22 -8.41
N ALA A 127 -4.48 5.40 -7.23
CA ALA A 127 -5.08 6.18 -6.15
C ALA A 127 -5.37 7.63 -6.59
N ARG A 128 -4.40 8.23 -7.30
CA ARG A 128 -4.50 9.61 -7.79
C ARG A 128 -5.72 9.79 -8.68
N GLU A 129 -5.86 8.94 -9.69
CA GLU A 129 -6.95 9.03 -10.66
C GLU A 129 -8.30 8.71 -10.01
N VAL A 130 -8.37 7.77 -9.05
CA VAL A 130 -9.60 7.50 -8.30
C VAL A 130 -10.05 8.74 -7.52
N LEU A 131 -9.13 9.40 -6.81
CA LEU A 131 -9.44 10.61 -6.03
C LEU A 131 -9.81 11.80 -6.92
N LEU A 132 -9.20 11.88 -8.10
CA LEU A 132 -9.50 12.89 -9.11
C LEU A 132 -10.93 12.73 -9.65
N ILE A 133 -11.33 11.50 -9.97
CA ILE A 133 -12.68 11.21 -10.46
C ILE A 133 -13.71 11.44 -9.34
N LYS A 134 -13.36 11.11 -8.09
CA LYS A 134 -14.21 11.40 -6.92
C LYS A 134 -14.29 12.89 -6.56
N GLY A 135 -13.60 13.78 -7.30
CA GLY A 135 -13.66 15.23 -7.12
C GLY A 135 -12.94 15.75 -5.86
N LYS A 136 -12.15 14.90 -5.18
CA LYS A 136 -11.37 15.30 -4.00
C LYS A 136 -10.08 16.04 -4.37
N MET A 137 -9.61 15.89 -5.61
CA MET A 137 -8.40 16.52 -6.13
C MET A 137 -8.63 17.09 -7.53
N THR A 138 -7.88 18.14 -7.86
CA THR A 138 -7.88 18.78 -9.18
C THR A 138 -6.59 18.42 -9.93
N ARG A 139 -6.65 18.32 -11.27
CA ARG A 139 -5.47 17.96 -12.11
C ARG A 139 -4.27 18.91 -11.96
N GLN A 140 -4.53 20.17 -11.61
CA GLN A 140 -3.52 21.23 -11.56
C GLN A 140 -2.69 21.21 -10.27
N THR A 141 -3.28 20.76 -9.16
CA THR A 141 -2.67 20.79 -7.83
C THR A 141 -1.77 19.60 -7.53
N GLY A 142 -1.73 18.57 -8.39
CA GLY A 142 -0.98 17.34 -8.12
C GLY A 142 -1.72 16.37 -7.18
N PHE A 143 -1.00 15.41 -6.60
CA PHE A 143 -1.57 14.52 -5.58
C PHE A 143 -1.46 15.20 -4.21
N VAL A 144 -2.37 16.14 -3.93
CA VAL A 144 -2.45 16.81 -2.63
C VAL A 144 -3.73 16.37 -1.94
N LEU A 145 -3.58 15.66 -0.83
CA LEU A 145 -4.68 15.25 0.03
C LEU A 145 -4.49 15.92 1.39
N ASP A 146 -5.49 16.66 1.86
CA ASP A 146 -5.48 17.33 3.17
C ASP A 146 -4.20 18.17 3.41
N ASP A 147 -3.89 19.05 2.44
CA ASP A 147 -2.72 19.95 2.42
C ASP A 147 -1.34 19.26 2.39
N LYS A 148 -1.30 17.93 2.22
CA LYS A 148 -0.05 17.16 2.07
C LYS A 148 0.12 16.69 0.65
N GLU A 149 1.24 17.06 0.05
CA GLU A 149 1.68 16.51 -1.23
C GLU A 149 2.18 15.08 -1.02
N ILE A 150 1.47 14.11 -1.60
CA ILE A 150 1.80 12.70 -1.50
C ILE A 150 2.66 12.33 -2.69
N MET A 151 3.96 12.18 -2.44
CA MET A 151 4.91 11.72 -3.44
C MET A 151 4.80 10.20 -3.67
N PRO A 152 5.12 9.71 -4.89
CA PRO A 152 5.13 8.28 -5.20
C PRO A 152 6.02 7.45 -4.28
N ASP A 153 7.11 8.05 -3.77
CA ASP A 153 8.10 7.40 -2.90
C ASP A 153 7.50 6.85 -1.61
N LEU A 154 6.37 7.41 -1.16
CA LEU A 154 5.64 6.91 -0.01
C LEU A 154 5.14 5.46 -0.23
N TYR A 155 4.82 5.11 -1.47
CA TYR A 155 4.27 3.82 -1.89
C TYR A 155 5.36 2.77 -2.15
N PHE A 156 6.63 3.17 -2.28
CA PHE A 156 7.70 2.21 -2.49
C PHE A 156 7.93 1.34 -1.26
N TYR A 157 8.22 0.08 -1.52
CA TYR A 157 8.77 -0.81 -0.51
C TYR A 157 10.11 -0.26 -0.04
N ARG A 158 10.32 -0.26 1.28
CA ARG A 158 11.63 0.02 1.88
C ARG A 158 12.07 -1.25 2.57
N ASP A 159 13.32 -1.63 2.34
CA ASP A 159 13.92 -2.74 3.06
C ASP A 159 14.05 -2.36 4.54
N PRO A 160 13.80 -3.28 5.48
CA PRO A 160 13.93 -3.02 6.91
C PRO A 160 15.32 -2.49 7.30
N GLU A 161 16.38 -2.97 6.63
CA GLU A 161 17.76 -2.50 6.85
C GLU A 161 18.00 -1.06 6.37
N GLU A 162 17.30 -0.62 5.32
CA GLU A 162 17.34 0.78 4.87
C GLU A 162 16.54 1.66 5.81
N GLN A 163 15.42 1.18 6.36
CA GLN A 163 14.68 1.90 7.40
C GLN A 163 15.54 2.09 8.65
N GLU A 164 16.24 1.06 9.13
CA GLU A 164 17.14 1.20 10.27
C GLU A 164 18.27 2.20 9.98
N LYS A 165 18.87 2.15 8.80
CA LYS A 165 19.92 3.12 8.39
C LYS A 165 19.38 4.54 8.25
N GLU A 166 18.18 4.73 7.72
CA GLU A 166 17.52 6.04 7.64
C GLU A 166 17.13 6.55 9.03
N GLU A 167 16.59 5.72 9.92
CA GLU A 167 16.25 6.09 11.31
C GLU A 167 17.50 6.38 12.16
N LEU A 168 18.63 5.73 11.85
CA LEU A 168 19.94 6.04 12.43
C LEU A 168 20.56 7.32 11.83
N ALA A 169 20.21 7.67 10.58
CA ALA A 169 20.70 8.84 9.87
C ALA A 169 19.84 10.09 10.08
N GLU A 170 18.55 9.95 10.41
CA GLU A 170 17.73 11.05 10.91
C GLU A 170 18.29 11.45 12.28
N PRO A 171 18.94 12.63 12.42
CA PRO A 171 19.27 13.12 13.75
C PRO A 171 17.95 13.26 14.49
N ARG A 172 17.80 12.56 15.62
CA ARG A 172 16.69 12.80 16.54
C ARG A 172 16.61 14.30 16.76
N GLU A 173 15.63 14.96 16.14
CA GLU A 173 15.29 16.32 16.51
C GLU A 173 14.98 16.26 18.00
N VAL A 174 15.90 16.79 18.80
CA VAL A 174 15.68 17.03 20.21
C VAL A 174 14.55 18.04 20.24
N LYS A 175 13.31 17.56 20.35
CA LYS A 175 12.18 18.40 20.75
C LYS A 175 12.65 19.07 22.02
N GLU A 176 12.84 20.39 21.96
CA GLU A 176 13.15 21.16 23.15
C GLU A 176 12.15 20.78 24.24
N PRO A 177 12.62 20.42 25.45
CA PRO A 177 11.72 20.10 26.53
C PRO A 177 10.77 21.27 26.76
N TRP A 178 9.50 20.96 27.03
CA TRP A 178 8.52 21.96 27.44
C TRP A 178 9.12 22.83 28.58
N PRO A 179 8.90 24.16 28.56
CA PRO A 179 9.52 25.04 29.54
C PRO A 179 9.07 24.62 30.95
N GLY A 180 10.01 24.07 31.73
CA GLY A 180 9.77 23.69 33.14
C GLY A 180 10.17 22.27 33.55
N VAL A 181 10.67 21.42 32.65
CA VAL A 181 11.17 20.08 33.04
C VAL A 181 12.68 20.02 32.87
N ALA A 182 13.40 19.94 34.00
CA ALA A 182 14.86 19.78 34.01
C ALA A 182 15.25 18.44 33.37
N VAL A 183 16.20 18.49 32.44
CA VAL A 183 16.77 17.31 31.79
C VAL A 183 17.63 16.56 32.81
N PRO A 184 17.44 15.24 33.03
CA PRO A 184 18.41 14.46 33.79
C PRO A 184 19.68 14.31 32.95
N GLU A 185 20.82 14.77 33.49
CA GLU A 185 22.13 14.65 32.85
C GLU A 185 22.46 13.16 32.65
N VAL A 186 22.52 12.72 31.40
CA VAL A 186 23.02 11.39 31.05
C VAL A 186 24.56 11.47 31.02
N PRO A 187 25.28 10.72 31.86
CA PRO A 187 26.74 10.82 31.91
C PRO A 187 27.35 10.35 30.58
N ARG A 188 28.41 11.06 30.17
CA ARG A 188 29.12 10.80 28.91
C ARG A 188 29.81 9.44 28.98
N VAL A 189 29.78 8.67 27.89
CA VAL A 189 30.24 7.27 27.84
C VAL A 189 31.66 7.07 28.40
N GLU A 190 32.55 8.06 28.27
CA GLU A 190 33.91 8.04 28.83
C GLU A 190 33.97 7.96 30.37
N GLU A 191 32.98 8.48 31.08
CA GLU A 191 32.93 8.46 32.55
C GLU A 191 32.46 7.11 33.11
N VAL A 192 31.60 6.40 32.36
CA VAL A 192 31.16 5.04 32.70
C VAL A 192 32.29 4.03 32.48
N VAL A 193 33.10 4.22 31.43
CA VAL A 193 34.27 3.37 31.19
C VAL A 193 35.33 3.53 32.29
N ARG A 194 35.50 4.75 32.82
CA ARG A 194 36.39 4.99 33.97
C ARG A 194 35.88 4.41 35.28
N SER A 195 34.56 4.34 35.49
CA SER A 195 33.98 3.81 36.73
C SER A 195 33.94 2.28 36.79
N VAL A 196 33.95 1.59 35.65
CA VAL A 196 33.91 0.12 35.55
C VAL A 196 35.30 -0.53 35.64
N GLY A 197 36.39 0.25 35.59
CA GLY A 197 37.72 -0.23 35.97
C GLY A 197 38.19 -1.48 35.23
N MET A 198 38.09 -1.50 33.90
CA MET A 198 38.81 -2.44 33.05
C MET A 198 39.84 -1.65 32.24
N VAL A 199 41.11 -1.98 32.48
CA VAL A 199 42.34 -1.34 31.97
C VAL A 199 42.33 -1.13 30.46
#